data_AF-A0AAV5QE02-F1
#
_entry.id   AF-A0AAV5QE02-F1
#
_cell.length_a   1.000
_cell.length_b   1.000
_cell.length_c   1.000
_cell.angle_alpha   90.00
_cell.angle_beta   90.00
_cell.angle_gamma   90.00
#
_symmetry.space_group_name_H-M   'P 1'
#
loop_
_entity.id
_entity.type
_entity.pdbx_description
1 polymer ?
#
loop_
_entity_poly.entity_id
_entity_poly.type
_entity_poly.pdbx_seq_one_letter_code
_entity_poly.pdbx_strand_id
1 'polypeptide(L)'
;MVVNNPNNWHWVDKNVLPWSKTYITEKLTAITTTSSDFSVVIPTVTSVTGDSDLSQRKGKAIVIYDMKIVFDVEATKDQQEDAGFKSSIEIPEFIHDMDEDDYQFDIKNKDLSIEQKTILRKQVFPKVVELLMKYQDDVIGIHGKDLQHQS
;
A
#
# COMPACT_ATOMS: atom_id res chain seq x y z
N MET A 1 -22.30 -7.69 -25.95
CA MET A 1 -23.61 -7.16 -25.52
C MET A 1 -23.30 -5.99 -24.60
N VAL A 2 -23.52 -4.76 -25.05
CA VAL A 2 -23.22 -3.56 -24.23
C VAL A 2 -24.33 -3.40 -23.21
N VAL A 3 -23.98 -3.39 -21.92
CA VAL A 3 -24.94 -3.10 -20.85
C VAL A 3 -25.18 -1.60 -20.85
N ASN A 4 -26.36 -1.18 -21.30
CA ASN A 4 -26.77 0.22 -21.22
C ASN A 4 -27.02 0.58 -19.74
N ASN A 5 -26.23 1.48 -19.16
CA ASN A 5 -26.43 2.01 -17.81
C ASN A 5 -26.87 3.49 -17.84
N PRO A 6 -28.06 3.79 -18.40
CA PRO A 6 -28.53 5.16 -18.51
C PRO A 6 -28.68 5.78 -17.11
N ASN A 7 -28.20 7.01 -16.96
CA ASN A 7 -28.14 7.75 -15.69
C ASN A 7 -27.31 7.11 -14.57
N ASN A 8 -26.51 6.08 -14.87
CA ASN A 8 -25.66 5.40 -13.90
C ASN A 8 -26.43 4.86 -12.67
N TRP A 9 -27.60 4.25 -12.92
CA TRP A 9 -28.49 3.71 -11.89
C TRP A 9 -28.24 2.23 -11.57
N HIS A 10 -27.57 1.49 -12.45
CA HIS A 10 -27.08 0.15 -12.15
C HIS A 10 -25.69 0.21 -11.52
N TRP A 11 -25.45 -0.67 -10.55
CA TRP A 11 -24.14 -0.87 -9.97
C TRP A 11 -23.18 -1.37 -11.03
N VAL A 12 -22.01 -0.74 -11.12
CA VAL A 12 -20.89 -1.23 -11.91
C VAL A 12 -19.74 -1.41 -10.93
N ASP A 13 -19.33 -2.66 -10.74
CA ASP A 13 -18.20 -3.04 -9.89
C ASP A 13 -17.07 -3.56 -10.76
N LYS A 14 -15.89 -2.97 -10.61
CA LYS A 14 -14.65 -3.40 -11.26
C LYS A 14 -13.69 -3.87 -10.17
N ASN A 15 -13.38 -5.16 -10.18
CA ASN A 15 -12.30 -5.68 -9.35
C ASN A 15 -10.97 -5.07 -9.82
N VAL A 16 -10.36 -4.26 -8.95
CA VAL A 16 -9.08 -3.59 -9.18
C VAL A 16 -7.95 -4.20 -8.36
N LEU A 17 -8.21 -5.22 -7.53
CA LEU A 17 -7.20 -5.93 -6.75
C LEU A 17 -5.96 -6.35 -7.56
N PRO A 18 -6.06 -6.93 -8.77
CA PRO A 18 -4.86 -7.27 -9.55
C PRO A 18 -3.96 -6.05 -9.83
N TRP A 19 -4.57 -4.90 -10.12
CA TRP A 19 -3.85 -3.65 -10.32
C TRP A 19 -3.27 -3.13 -9.00
N SER A 20 -4.05 -3.20 -7.91
CA SER A 20 -3.64 -2.78 -6.57
C SER A 20 -2.39 -3.55 -6.10
N LYS A 21 -2.33 -4.86 -6.35
CA LYS A 21 -1.15 -5.68 -6.03
C LYS A 21 0.10 -5.19 -6.74
N THR A 22 0.01 -4.92 -8.05
CA THR A 22 1.13 -4.38 -8.84
C THR A 22 1.53 -3.00 -8.34
N TYR A 23 0.56 -2.09 -8.19
CA TYR A 23 0.79 -0.73 -7.72
C TYR A 23 1.50 -0.71 -6.36
N ILE A 24 0.98 -1.42 -5.36
CA ILE A 24 1.56 -1.48 -4.01
C ILE A 24 2.98 -2.08 -4.07
N THR A 25 3.18 -3.14 -4.86
CA THR A 25 4.50 -3.77 -5.01
C THR A 25 5.53 -2.81 -5.59
N GLU A 26 5.20 -2.14 -6.69
CA GLU A 26 6.11 -1.19 -7.36
C GLU A 26 6.43 0.00 -6.47
N LYS A 27 5.40 0.58 -5.83
CA LYS A 27 5.58 1.78 -5.01
C LYS A 27 6.34 1.48 -3.72
N LEU A 28 6.08 0.34 -3.06
CA LEU A 28 6.79 -0.04 -1.84
C LEU A 28 8.25 -0.38 -2.13
N THR A 29 8.54 -1.14 -3.18
CA THR A 29 9.93 -1.49 -3.53
C THR A 29 10.77 -0.32 -4.01
N ALA A 30 10.13 0.77 -4.44
CA ALA A 30 10.79 2.04 -4.73
C ALA A 30 11.17 2.84 -3.45
N ILE A 31 10.69 2.47 -2.26
CA ILE A 31 11.05 3.15 -1.01
C ILE A 31 12.49 2.80 -0.63
N THR A 32 13.31 3.84 -0.60
CA THR A 32 14.65 3.81 0.01
C THR A 32 14.74 4.98 0.97
N THR A 33 15.23 4.73 2.17
CA THR A 33 15.45 5.76 3.20
C THR A 33 16.87 5.68 3.71
N THR A 34 17.48 6.84 3.97
CA THR A 34 18.86 6.92 4.46
C THR A 34 18.91 7.91 5.61
N SER A 35 19.57 7.53 6.70
CA SER A 35 19.96 8.40 7.81
C SER A 35 21.48 8.38 7.99
N SER A 36 21.97 9.10 9.01
CA SER A 36 23.41 9.15 9.36
C SER A 36 24.06 7.79 9.65
N ASP A 37 23.26 6.78 9.97
CA ASP A 37 23.73 5.51 10.51
C ASP A 37 23.24 4.30 9.70
N PHE A 38 22.11 4.42 9.01
CA PHE A 38 21.48 3.30 8.30
C PHE A 38 20.86 3.73 6.97
N SER A 39 20.98 2.85 5.98
CA SER A 39 20.15 2.86 4.77
C SER A 39 19.16 1.70 4.85
N VAL A 40 17.87 1.97 4.64
CA VAL A 40 16.80 0.97 4.69
C VAL A 40 16.07 0.93 3.36
N VAL A 41 15.89 -0.28 2.83
CA VAL A 41 15.19 -0.58 1.58
C VAL A 41 14.09 -1.62 1.81
N ILE A 42 13.09 -1.62 0.93
CA ILE A 42 12.07 -2.67 0.85
C ILE A 42 12.37 -3.51 -0.41
N PRO A 43 13.16 -4.60 -0.33
CA PRO A 43 13.50 -5.35 -1.53
C PRO A 43 12.31 -6.13 -2.11
N THR A 44 11.38 -6.56 -1.25
CA THR A 44 10.34 -7.53 -1.63
C THR A 44 9.02 -7.21 -0.93
N VAL A 45 7.93 -7.24 -1.70
CA VAL A 45 6.58 -7.35 -1.16
C VAL A 45 6.15 -8.81 -1.27
N THR A 46 6.01 -9.46 -0.12
CA THR A 46 5.76 -10.90 0.00
C THR A 46 4.32 -11.24 -0.34
N SER A 47 3.37 -10.42 0.10
CA SER A 47 1.96 -10.61 -0.27
C SER A 47 1.14 -9.32 -0.16
N VAL A 48 0.16 -9.23 -1.04
CA VAL A 48 -0.96 -8.29 -0.95
C VAL A 48 -2.22 -9.11 -1.19
N THR A 49 -3.07 -9.21 -0.18
CA THR A 49 -4.25 -10.09 -0.14
C THR A 49 -5.46 -9.37 0.44
N GLY A 50 -6.65 -9.73 0.00
CA GLY A 50 -7.89 -9.07 0.41
C GLY A 50 -8.74 -8.74 -0.81
N ASP A 51 -9.49 -7.66 -0.73
CA ASP A 51 -10.38 -7.15 -1.78
C ASP A 51 -10.17 -5.66 -2.04
N SER A 52 -10.55 -5.26 -3.25
CA SER A 52 -10.30 -3.93 -3.76
C SER A 52 -11.14 -3.76 -5.02
N ASP A 53 -12.24 -3.04 -4.86
CA ASP A 53 -13.29 -2.90 -5.85
C ASP A 53 -13.58 -1.42 -6.08
N LEU A 54 -13.60 -1.05 -7.36
CA LEU A 54 -13.97 0.28 -7.80
C LEU A 54 -15.42 0.25 -8.29
N SER A 55 -16.26 1.01 -7.62
CA SER A 55 -17.68 1.13 -7.90
C SER A 55 -18.04 2.53 -8.35
N GLN A 56 -19.12 2.68 -9.12
CA GLN A 56 -19.69 3.99 -9.42
C GLN A 56 -21.08 4.16 -8.79
N ARG A 57 -21.26 5.19 -7.97
CA ARG A 57 -22.54 5.52 -7.34
C ARG A 57 -22.86 6.99 -7.50
N LYS A 58 -24.05 7.31 -8.05
CA LYS A 58 -24.52 8.69 -8.26
C LYS A 58 -23.49 9.55 -9.02
N GLY A 59 -22.83 8.96 -10.02
CA GLY A 59 -21.81 9.64 -10.83
C GLY A 59 -20.43 9.80 -10.17
N LYS A 60 -20.26 9.35 -8.92
CA LYS A 60 -18.97 9.35 -8.22
C LYS A 60 -18.36 7.96 -8.23
N ALA A 61 -17.08 7.88 -8.61
CA ALA A 61 -16.27 6.69 -8.42
C ALA A 61 -15.89 6.59 -6.94
N ILE A 62 -16.01 5.39 -6.38
CA ILE A 62 -15.67 5.06 -4.99
C ILE A 62 -14.86 3.78 -5.04
N VAL A 63 -13.75 3.72 -4.32
CA VAL A 63 -12.97 2.49 -4.13
C VAL A 63 -13.26 1.99 -2.74
N ILE A 64 -13.71 0.76 -2.63
CA ILE A 64 -13.80 0.05 -1.35
C ILE A 64 -12.73 -1.02 -1.37
N TYR A 65 -11.92 -1.07 -0.33
CA TYR A 65 -10.83 -2.01 -0.23
C TYR A 65 -10.63 -2.43 1.22
N ASP A 66 -10.23 -3.68 1.38
CA ASP A 66 -9.73 -4.25 2.62
C ASP A 66 -8.58 -5.18 2.23
N MET A 67 -7.35 -4.74 2.52
CA MET A 67 -6.15 -5.47 2.15
C MET A 67 -5.22 -5.65 3.33
N LYS A 68 -4.62 -6.83 3.39
CA LYS A 68 -3.43 -7.13 4.18
C LYS A 68 -2.19 -7.09 3.30
N ILE A 69 -1.15 -6.44 3.80
CA ILE A 69 0.14 -6.27 3.09
C ILE A 69 1.26 -6.85 3.94
N VAL A 70 2.12 -7.67 3.33
CA VAL A 70 3.34 -8.19 3.97
C VAL A 70 4.53 -7.88 3.06
N PHE A 71 5.57 -7.27 3.63
CA PHE A 71 6.78 -6.92 2.90
C PHE A 71 8.01 -7.09 3.79
N ASP A 72 9.16 -7.33 3.15
CA ASP A 72 10.42 -7.46 3.84
C ASP A 72 11.21 -6.16 3.75
N VAL A 73 11.96 -5.86 4.81
CA VAL A 73 12.85 -4.70 4.91
C VAL A 73 14.26 -5.18 5.15
N GLU A 74 15.21 -4.49 4.53
CA GLU A 74 16.64 -4.69 4.74
C GLU A 74 17.28 -3.36 5.10
N ALA A 75 17.95 -3.32 6.24
CA ALA A 75 18.71 -2.17 6.71
C ALA A 75 20.20 -2.50 6.69
N THR A 76 21.00 -1.64 6.09
CA THR A 76 22.46 -1.70 6.09
C THR A 76 23.01 -0.56 6.94
N LYS A 77 24.05 -0.84 7.72
CA LYS A 77 24.74 0.18 8.50
C LYS A 77 25.83 0.82 7.67
N ASP A 78 25.93 2.15 7.69
CA ASP A 78 26.98 2.83 6.94
C ASP A 78 28.37 2.34 7.39
N GLN A 79 29.22 2.03 6.40
CA GLN A 79 30.60 1.53 6.58
C GLN A 79 30.75 0.10 7.14
N GLN A 80 29.67 -0.62 7.45
CA GLN A 80 29.70 -2.03 7.88
C GLN A 80 28.48 -2.80 7.34
N GLU A 81 28.64 -3.44 6.19
CA GLU A 81 27.57 -4.21 5.53
C GLU A 81 27.08 -5.40 6.40
N ASP A 82 27.98 -6.04 7.16
CA ASP A 82 27.66 -7.13 8.08
C ASP A 82 26.91 -6.70 9.37
N ALA A 83 26.77 -5.40 9.64
CA ALA A 83 26.08 -4.89 10.83
C ALA A 83 24.61 -4.50 10.57
N GLY A 84 24.09 -4.84 9.39
CA GLY A 84 22.70 -4.63 9.01
C GLY A 84 21.69 -5.56 9.72
N PHE A 85 20.42 -5.39 9.40
CA PHE A 85 19.36 -6.30 9.85
C PHE A 85 18.26 -6.47 8.79
N LYS A 86 17.56 -7.60 8.87
CA LYS A 86 16.39 -7.90 8.02
C LYS A 86 15.17 -8.17 8.88
N SER A 87 14.00 -7.78 8.38
CA SER A 87 12.73 -8.06 9.05
C SER A 87 11.59 -8.17 8.06
N SER A 88 10.58 -8.96 8.41
CA SER A 88 9.29 -8.91 7.74
C SER A 88 8.34 -7.98 8.50
N ILE A 89 7.59 -7.16 7.78
CA ILE A 89 6.61 -6.20 8.29
C ILE A 89 5.25 -6.58 7.71
N GLU A 90 4.23 -6.58 8.56
CA GLU A 90 2.84 -6.79 8.15
C GLU A 90 2.00 -5.56 8.49
N ILE A 91 1.16 -5.15 7.54
CA ILE A 91 0.05 -4.23 7.76
C ILE A 91 -1.20 -5.12 7.72
N PRO A 92 -1.80 -5.43 8.88
CA PRO A 92 -2.90 -6.39 8.94
C PRO A 92 -4.18 -5.83 8.29
N GLU A 93 -4.38 -4.52 8.39
CA GLU A 93 -5.55 -3.82 7.91
C GLU A 93 -5.10 -2.57 7.15
N PHE A 94 -5.34 -2.58 5.84
CA PHE A 94 -5.32 -1.41 4.97
C PHE A 94 -6.70 -1.32 4.33
N ILE A 95 -7.55 -0.52 4.95
CA ILE A 95 -8.98 -0.44 4.62
C ILE A 95 -9.36 0.96 4.14
N HIS A 96 -10.53 1.06 3.49
CA HIS A 96 -11.11 2.33 3.10
C HIS A 96 -11.37 3.25 4.31
N ASP A 97 -11.21 4.57 4.11
CA ASP A 97 -11.43 5.62 5.12
C ASP A 97 -10.51 5.56 6.36
N MET A 98 -9.30 4.99 6.25
CA MET A 98 -8.28 5.12 7.30
C MET A 98 -7.59 6.48 7.28
N ASP A 99 -7.34 7.03 8.47
CA ASP A 99 -6.47 8.20 8.67
C ASP A 99 -5.00 7.77 8.91
N GLU A 100 -4.06 8.73 8.88
CA GLU A 100 -2.61 8.45 9.00
C GLU A 100 -2.23 7.72 10.31
N ASP A 101 -2.94 7.98 11.40
CA ASP A 101 -2.70 7.40 12.72
C ASP A 101 -3.38 6.06 12.96
N ASP A 102 -4.27 5.62 12.06
CA ASP A 102 -4.94 4.32 12.15
C ASP A 102 -4.02 3.15 11.78
N TYR A 103 -3.02 3.39 10.91
CA TYR A 103 -2.16 2.34 10.38
C TYR A 103 -1.35 1.61 11.46
N GLN A 104 -1.56 0.30 11.54
CA GLN A 104 -0.80 -0.58 12.43
C GLN A 104 0.27 -1.35 11.65
N PHE A 105 1.46 -1.44 12.24
CA PHE A 105 2.61 -2.15 11.66
C PHE A 105 3.13 -3.22 12.61
N ASP A 106 3.03 -4.47 12.17
CA ASP A 106 3.50 -5.65 12.86
C ASP A 106 4.92 -6.02 12.41
N ILE A 107 5.89 -5.81 13.28
CA ILE A 107 7.27 -6.25 13.07
C ILE A 107 7.38 -7.73 13.47
N LYS A 108 7.50 -8.64 12.49
CA LYS A 108 7.51 -10.08 12.77
C LYS A 108 8.81 -10.58 13.41
N ASN A 109 9.93 -9.91 13.15
CA ASN A 109 11.20 -10.24 13.79
C ASN A 109 11.23 -9.72 15.24
N LYS A 110 11.07 -10.65 16.20
CA LYS A 110 11.02 -10.31 17.64
C LYS A 110 12.40 -9.94 18.19
N ASP A 111 13.46 -10.47 17.60
CA ASP A 111 14.85 -10.35 18.07
C ASP A 111 15.47 -8.98 17.73
N LEU A 112 14.78 -8.15 16.95
CA LEU A 112 15.22 -6.77 16.72
C LEU A 112 15.27 -5.99 18.03
N SER A 113 16.39 -5.29 18.22
CA SER A 113 16.59 -4.34 19.31
C SER A 113 15.60 -3.17 19.25
N ILE A 114 15.47 -2.45 20.36
CA ILE A 114 14.62 -1.25 20.46
C ILE A 114 15.08 -0.19 19.44
N GLU A 115 16.39 -0.05 19.23
CA GLU A 115 16.96 0.90 18.27
C GLU A 115 16.55 0.55 16.83
N GLN A 116 16.70 -0.71 16.42
CA GLN A 116 16.31 -1.18 15.07
C GLN A 116 14.81 -0.99 14.82
N LYS A 117 13.96 -1.33 15.79
CA LYS A 117 12.51 -1.08 15.68
C LYS A 117 12.19 0.42 15.62
N THR A 118 12.98 1.27 16.28
CA THR A 118 12.81 2.73 16.23
C THR A 118 13.18 3.30 14.87
N ILE A 119 14.22 2.78 14.23
CA ILE A 119 14.61 3.16 12.86
C ILE A 119 13.47 2.90 11.88
N LEU A 120 12.88 1.69 11.92
CA LEU A 120 11.76 1.33 11.04
C LEU A 120 10.55 2.26 11.25
N ARG A 121 10.20 2.55 12.51
CA ARG A 121 9.08 3.46 12.84
C ARG A 121 9.30 4.89 12.40
N LYS A 122 10.54 5.38 12.41
CA LYS A 122 10.85 6.78 12.07
C LYS A 122 11.09 6.99 10.58
N GLN A 123 11.65 6.00 9.90
CA GLN A 123 12.08 6.15 8.51
C GLN A 123 11.13 5.48 7.53
N VAL A 124 10.77 4.22 7.78
CA VAL A 124 10.03 3.39 6.83
C VAL A 124 8.53 3.63 6.94
N PHE A 125 7.95 3.50 8.14
CA PHE A 125 6.50 3.51 8.30
C PHE A 125 5.83 4.81 7.81
N PRO A 126 6.36 6.02 8.08
CA PRO A 126 5.76 7.24 7.56
C PRO A 126 5.74 7.29 6.03
N LYS A 127 6.76 6.73 5.37
CA LYS A 127 6.82 6.66 3.90
C LYS A 127 5.85 5.65 3.32
N VAL A 128 5.64 4.53 4.03
CA VAL A 128 4.62 3.56 3.66
C VAL A 128 3.22 4.16 3.83
N VAL A 129 2.94 4.85 4.94
CA VAL A 129 1.66 5.55 5.15
C VAL A 129 1.43 6.60 4.06
N GLU A 130 2.42 7.45 3.76
CA GLU A 130 2.32 8.49 2.71
C GLU A 130 1.92 7.90 1.34
N LEU A 131 2.42 6.71 1.02
CA LEU A 131 2.09 5.97 -0.20
C LEU A 131 0.67 5.40 -0.16
N LEU A 132 0.30 4.74 0.95
CA LEU A 132 -1.01 4.13 1.12
C LEU A 132 -2.13 5.17 1.15
N MET A 133 -1.89 6.35 1.70
CA MET A 133 -2.84 7.47 1.67
C MET A 133 -3.13 7.98 0.24
N LYS A 134 -2.19 7.81 -0.70
CA LYS A 134 -2.37 8.20 -2.12
C LYS A 134 -3.07 7.13 -2.95
N TYR A 135 -3.19 5.91 -2.43
CA TYR A 135 -3.70 4.76 -3.17
C TYR A 135 -5.11 4.99 -3.74
N GLN A 136 -6.04 5.49 -2.92
CA GLN A 136 -7.42 5.70 -3.33
C GLN A 136 -7.50 6.69 -4.51
N ASP A 137 -6.81 7.82 -4.39
CA ASP A 137 -6.79 8.85 -5.43
C ASP A 137 -6.17 8.32 -6.72
N ASP A 138 -5.10 7.53 -6.63
CA ASP A 138 -4.44 6.92 -7.78
C ASP A 138 -5.34 5.89 -8.49
N VAL A 139 -6.05 5.04 -7.73
CA VAL A 139 -7.03 4.10 -8.30
C VAL A 139 -8.12 4.86 -9.05
N ILE A 140 -8.72 5.87 -8.42
CA ILE A 140 -9.80 6.67 -9.02
C ILE A 140 -9.29 7.44 -10.24
N GLY A 141 -8.08 8.02 -10.16
CA GLY A 141 -7.47 8.78 -11.24
C GLY A 141 -7.20 7.93 -12.50
N ILE A 142 -6.82 6.67 -12.30
CA ILE A 142 -6.46 5.74 -13.39
C ILE A 142 -7.69 5.00 -13.91
N HIS A 143 -8.49 4.40 -13.02
CA HIS A 143 -9.58 3.49 -13.39
C HIS A 143 -10.96 4.15 -13.35
N GLY A 144 -11.11 5.31 -12.70
CA GLY A 144 -12.41 5.98 -12.54
C GLY A 144 -13.00 6.49 -13.85
N LYS A 145 -12.17 6.77 -14.85
CA LYS A 145 -12.62 7.16 -16.20
C LYS A 145 -13.18 5.98 -17.00
N ASP A 146 -12.66 4.76 -16.78
CA ASP A 146 -13.12 3.55 -17.47
C ASP A 146 -14.55 3.16 -17.08
N LEU A 147 -15.02 3.59 -15.91
CA LEU A 147 -16.39 3.36 -15.44
C LEU A 147 -17.41 4.30 -16.08
N GLN A 148 -16.96 5.47 -16.53
CA GLN A 148 -17.82 6.42 -17.22
C GLN A 148 -18.06 5.90 -18.63
N HIS A 149 -19.17 5.19 -18.83
CA HIS A 149 -19.65 4.93 -20.18
C HIS A 149 -19.82 6.29 -20.87
N GLN A 150 -19.00 6.52 -21.91
CA GLN A 150 -19.17 7.65 -22.82
C GLN A 150 -20.61 7.61 -23.36
N SER A 151 -21.33 8.70 -23.09
CA SER A 151 -22.62 9.03 -23.70
C SER A 151 -22.56 8.96 -25.22
#